data_AF-A0A1F5PJ73-F1
#
_entry.id   AF-A0A1F5PJ73-F1
#
_cell.length_a   1.000
_cell.length_b   1.000
_cell.length_c   1.000
_cell.angle_alpha   90.00
_cell.angle_beta   90.00
_cell.angle_gamma   90.00
#
_symmetry.space_group_name_H-M   'P 1'
#
loop_
_entity.id
_entity.type
_entity.pdbx_description
1 polymer ?
#
loop_
_entity_poly.entity_id
_entity_poly.type
_entity_poly.pdbx_seq_one_letter_code
_entity_poly.pdbx_strand_id
1 'polypeptide(L)'
;MTWQKLIKSKLFLFLLLITLGTFSYFFAQELKDRYDIEREIRSLQGQIAKLEQGNTNLTNLIQYLKSPGYQEKELRSKLNLQRPGEHVVVLPQESTSSAIDLAIEGRTSEHEPNWRKWWNYFFSH
;
A
#
# COMPACT_ATOMS: atom_id res chain seq x y z
N MET A 1 57.22 -17.64 -53.70
CA MET A 1 55.80 -18.06 -53.87
C MET A 1 55.46 -19.21 -52.90
N THR A 2 55.53 -19.00 -51.58
CA THR A 2 55.28 -20.07 -50.57
C THR A 2 54.15 -19.74 -49.59
N TRP A 3 53.68 -18.48 -49.56
CA TRP A 3 52.60 -18.01 -48.68
C TRP A 3 51.28 -18.76 -48.87
N GLN A 4 50.93 -19.16 -50.09
CA GLN A 4 49.70 -19.92 -50.35
C GLN A 4 49.72 -21.35 -49.76
N LYS A 5 50.92 -21.96 -49.61
CA LYS A 5 51.04 -23.29 -49.01
C LYS A 5 50.92 -23.25 -47.49
N LEU A 6 51.37 -22.16 -46.86
CA LEU A 6 51.22 -21.94 -45.43
C LEU A 6 49.75 -21.76 -45.05
N ILE A 7 49.01 -20.93 -45.79
CA ILE A 7 47.57 -20.65 -45.54
C ILE A 7 46.68 -21.89 -45.76
N LYS A 8 47.06 -22.78 -46.68
CA LYS A 8 46.31 -24.02 -46.97
C LYS A 8 46.73 -25.22 -46.12
N SER A 9 47.72 -25.05 -45.23
CA SER A 9 48.20 -26.14 -44.37
C SER A 9 47.19 -26.39 -43.24
N LYS A 10 46.96 -27.67 -42.91
CA LYS A 10 46.09 -28.07 -41.78
C LYS A 10 46.52 -27.42 -40.46
N LEU A 11 47.82 -27.16 -40.29
CA LEU A 11 48.37 -26.47 -39.13
C LEU A 11 47.94 -25.00 -39.03
N PHE A 12 47.88 -24.29 -40.16
CA PHE A 12 47.41 -22.90 -40.19
C PHE A 12 45.92 -22.82 -39.89
N LEU A 13 45.13 -23.76 -40.41
CA LEU A 13 43.69 -23.85 -40.10
C LEU A 13 43.48 -24.14 -38.61
N PHE A 14 44.29 -25.01 -38.02
CA PHE A 14 44.23 -25.31 -36.58
C PHE A 14 44.61 -24.09 -35.72
N LEU A 15 45.67 -23.36 -36.11
CA LEU A 15 46.11 -22.15 -35.42
C LEU A 15 45.06 -21.03 -35.52
N LEU A 16 44.42 -20.88 -36.69
CA LEU A 16 43.32 -19.95 -36.90
C LEU A 16 42.07 -20.33 -36.09
N LEU A 17 41.76 -21.62 -35.95
CA LEU A 17 40.66 -22.07 -35.10
C LEU A 17 40.92 -21.75 -33.62
N ILE A 18 42.16 -21.94 -33.16
CA ILE A 18 42.57 -21.62 -31.78
C ILE A 18 42.44 -20.12 -31.52
N THR A 19 42.95 -19.26 -32.41
CA THR A 19 42.85 -17.80 -32.22
C THR A 19 41.42 -17.31 -32.29
N LEU A 20 40.58 -17.88 -33.17
CA LEU A 20 39.16 -17.55 -33.23
C LEU A 20 38.42 -18.00 -31.96
N GLY A 21 38.74 -19.19 -31.46
CA GLY A 21 38.16 -19.73 -30.23
C GLY A 21 38.51 -18.91 -29.00
N THR A 22 39.77 -18.50 -28.84
CA THR A 22 40.19 -17.64 -27.73
C THR A 22 39.55 -16.26 -27.83
N PHE A 23 39.50 -15.66 -29.01
CA PHE A 23 38.85 -14.35 -29.22
C PHE A 23 37.35 -14.41 -28.92
N SER A 24 36.67 -15.49 -29.35
CA SER A 24 35.26 -15.71 -29.06
C SER A 24 35.01 -15.86 -27.55
N TYR A 25 35.90 -16.56 -26.83
CA TYR A 25 35.84 -16.68 -25.38
C TYR A 25 35.99 -15.32 -24.67
N PHE A 26 36.99 -14.52 -25.04
CA PHE A 26 37.19 -13.18 -24.48
C PHE A 26 36.00 -12.26 -24.74
N PHE A 27 35.45 -12.29 -25.96
CA PHE A 27 34.29 -11.47 -26.32
C PHE A 27 33.02 -11.89 -25.56
N ALA A 28 32.80 -13.19 -25.37
CA ALA A 28 31.68 -13.70 -24.60
C ALA A 28 31.78 -13.33 -23.10
N GLN A 29 33.00 -13.26 -22.56
CA GLN A 29 33.21 -12.87 -21.16
C GLN A 29 32.91 -11.39 -20.93
N GLU A 30 33.39 -10.50 -21.80
CA GLU A 30 33.10 -9.05 -21.72
C GLU A 30 31.60 -8.75 -21.79
N LEU A 31 30.84 -9.47 -22.63
CA LEU A 31 29.39 -9.26 -22.74
C LEU A 31 28.62 -9.64 -21.47
N LYS A 32 29.08 -10.66 -20.73
CA LYS A 32 28.45 -11.07 -19.46
C LYS A 32 28.67 -10.01 -18.39
N ASP A 33 29.90 -9.53 -18.26
CA ASP A 33 30.27 -8.54 -17.25
C ASP A 33 29.48 -7.23 -17.46
N ARG A 34 29.32 -6.81 -18.72
CA ARG A 34 28.50 -5.64 -19.09
C ARG A 34 27.04 -5.80 -18.65
N TYR A 35 26.45 -6.96 -18.90
CA TYR A 35 25.06 -7.23 -18.55
C TYR A 35 24.83 -7.25 -17.04
N ASP A 36 25.74 -7.86 -16.28
CA ASP A 36 25.65 -7.94 -14.83
C ASP A 36 25.80 -6.56 -14.18
N ILE A 37 26.74 -5.74 -14.65
CA ILE A 37 26.91 -4.35 -14.20
C ILE A 37 25.65 -3.53 -14.46
N GLU A 38 25.08 -3.59 -15.68
CA GLU A 38 23.85 -2.86 -15.97
C GLU A 38 22.67 -3.33 -15.11
N ARG A 39 22.58 -4.63 -14.84
CA ARG A 39 21.54 -5.18 -13.97
C ARG A 39 21.69 -4.68 -12.54
N GLU A 40 22.92 -4.61 -12.04
CA GLU A 40 23.21 -4.05 -10.72
C GLU A 40 22.88 -2.56 -10.65
N ILE A 41 23.25 -1.78 -11.68
CA ILE A 41 22.88 -0.36 -11.79
C ILE A 41 21.36 -0.19 -11.74
N ARG A 42 20.61 -0.96 -12.54
CA ARG A 42 19.14 -0.91 -12.55
C ARG A 42 18.54 -1.28 -11.19
N SER A 43 19.11 -2.28 -10.52
CA SER A 43 18.71 -2.69 -9.17
C SER A 43 18.93 -1.58 -8.14
N LEU A 44 20.12 -0.97 -8.15
CA LEU A 44 20.47 0.12 -7.23
C LEU A 44 19.61 1.36 -7.47
N GLN A 45 19.38 1.73 -8.73
CA GLN A 45 18.46 2.83 -9.09
C GLN A 45 17.04 2.56 -8.59
N GLY A 46 16.54 1.33 -8.75
CA GLY A 46 15.24 0.94 -8.22
C GLY A 46 15.16 1.00 -6.69
N GLN A 47 16.24 0.67 -5.99
CA GLN A 47 16.32 0.81 -4.53
C GLN A 47 16.31 2.28 -4.10
N ILE A 48 17.06 3.15 -4.77
CA ILE A 48 17.08 4.60 -4.51
C ILE A 48 15.68 5.18 -4.66
N ALA A 49 14.99 4.90 -5.78
CA ALA A 49 13.64 5.40 -6.02
C ALA A 49 12.64 4.97 -4.94
N LYS A 50 12.72 3.70 -4.48
CA LYS A 50 11.90 3.21 -3.36
C LYS A 50 12.19 3.95 -2.06
N LEU A 51 13.47 4.22 -1.79
CA LEU A 51 13.90 4.90 -0.57
C LEU A 51 13.44 6.37 -0.55
N GLU A 52 13.55 7.06 -1.68
CA GLU A 52 13.06 8.43 -1.86
C GLU A 52 11.53 8.51 -1.71
N GLN A 53 10.80 7.56 -2.32
CA GLN A 53 9.36 7.45 -2.15
C GLN A 53 8.98 7.18 -0.68
N GLY A 54 9.74 6.33 0.01
CA GLY A 54 9.57 6.10 1.44
C GLY A 54 9.78 7.39 2.25
N ASN A 55 10.87 8.11 1.98
CA ASN A 55 11.21 9.34 2.70
C ASN A 55 10.17 10.43 2.51
N THR A 56 9.70 10.64 1.28
CA THR A 56 8.62 11.61 0.98
C THR A 56 7.32 11.25 1.70
N ASN A 57 6.92 9.97 1.70
CA ASN A 57 5.74 9.50 2.43
C ASN A 57 5.87 9.74 3.95
N LEU A 58 7.03 9.43 4.53
CA LEU A 58 7.29 9.65 5.95
C LEU A 58 7.25 11.15 6.29
N THR A 59 7.82 11.99 5.44
CA THR A 59 7.80 13.45 5.63
C THR A 59 6.38 14.00 5.58
N ASN A 60 5.58 13.54 4.60
CA ASN A 60 4.16 13.90 4.50
C ASN A 60 3.38 13.45 5.73
N LEU A 61 3.65 12.25 6.25
CA LEU A 61 3.02 11.76 7.47
C LEU A 61 3.39 12.62 8.68
N ILE A 62 4.67 12.97 8.84
CA ILE A 62 5.12 13.86 9.91
C ILE A 62 4.42 15.21 9.80
N GLN A 63 4.29 15.77 8.60
CA GLN A 63 3.60 17.04 8.37
C GLN A 63 2.11 16.94 8.71
N TYR A 64 1.45 15.85 8.34
CA TYR A 64 0.06 15.57 8.70
C TYR A 64 -0.13 15.49 10.21
N LEU A 65 0.74 14.76 10.92
CA LEU A 65 0.70 14.61 12.37
C LEU A 65 0.98 15.93 13.11
N LYS A 66 1.81 16.80 12.53
CA LYS A 66 2.06 18.16 13.05
C LYS A 66 0.93 19.14 12.74
N SER A 67 -0.01 18.80 11.86
CA SER A 67 -1.07 19.72 11.47
C SER A 67 -2.01 20.01 12.66
N PRO A 68 -2.52 21.25 12.78
CA PRO A 68 -3.43 21.62 13.85
C PRO A 68 -4.73 20.81 13.81
N GLY A 69 -5.17 20.37 12.62
CA GLY A 69 -6.35 19.51 12.48
C GLY A 69 -6.15 18.10 13.06
N TYR A 70 -4.96 17.52 12.94
CA TYR A 70 -4.66 16.23 13.58
C TYR A 70 -4.56 16.37 15.11
N GLN A 71 -3.90 17.44 15.58
CA GLN A 71 -3.85 17.75 17.01
C GLN A 71 -5.25 17.91 17.58
N GLU A 72 -6.12 18.69 16.93
CA GLU A 72 -7.49 18.86 17.36
C GLU A 72 -8.29 17.55 17.36
N LYS A 73 -8.10 16.68 16.36
CA LYS A 73 -8.74 15.36 16.31
C LYS A 73 -8.30 14.47 17.48
N GLU A 74 -7.01 14.45 17.81
CA GLU A 74 -6.48 13.73 18.97
C GLU A 74 -6.98 14.33 20.30
N LEU A 75 -7.02 15.65 20.43
CA LEU A 75 -7.55 16.34 21.62
C LEU A 75 -9.03 16.02 21.84
N ARG A 76 -9.85 16.03 20.78
CA ARG A 76 -11.27 15.63 20.84
C ARG A 76 -11.43 14.16 21.24
N SER A 77 -10.62 13.27 20.66
CA SER A 77 -10.72 11.82 20.92
C SER A 77 -10.21 11.40 22.28
N LYS A 78 -9.13 12.01 22.79
CA LYS A 78 -8.47 11.56 24.02
C LYS A 78 -8.84 12.37 25.25
N LEU A 79 -9.17 13.64 25.07
CA LEU A 79 -9.40 14.55 26.19
C LEU A 79 -10.85 15.06 26.23
N ASN A 80 -11.74 14.60 25.33
CA ASN A 80 -13.09 15.16 25.15
C ASN A 80 -13.07 16.71 25.11
N LEU A 81 -11.99 17.28 24.59
CA LEU A 81 -11.75 18.72 24.61
C LEU A 81 -12.78 19.44 23.74
N GLN A 82 -13.53 20.34 24.36
CA GLN A 82 -14.57 21.16 23.76
C GLN A 82 -14.00 22.53 23.41
N ARG A 83 -14.41 23.08 22.26
CA ARG A 83 -14.20 24.51 22.00
C ARG A 83 -15.12 25.33 22.93
N PRO A 84 -14.75 26.57 23.31
CA PRO A 84 -15.67 27.45 24.04
C PRO A 84 -16.95 27.67 23.21
N GLY A 85 -18.07 27.08 23.65
CA GLY A 85 -19.36 27.10 22.97
C GLY A 85 -19.93 25.74 22.53
N GLU A 86 -19.21 24.62 22.73
CA GLU A 86 -19.71 23.27 22.42
C GLU A 86 -20.47 22.67 23.62
N HIS A 87 -21.71 22.20 23.43
CA HIS A 87 -22.50 21.53 24.47
C HIS A 87 -22.42 20.01 24.32
N VAL A 88 -21.83 19.30 25.29
CA VAL A 88 -21.84 17.83 25.35
C VAL A 88 -23.10 17.37 26.08
N VAL A 89 -23.96 16.65 25.35
CA VAL A 89 -25.11 15.96 25.93
C VAL A 89 -24.65 14.57 26.37
N VAL A 90 -24.40 14.41 27.67
CA VAL A 90 -24.23 13.09 28.28
C VAL A 90 -25.63 12.49 28.43
N LEU A 91 -25.99 11.53 27.59
CA LEU A 91 -27.22 10.78 27.80
C LEU A 91 -27.05 9.96 29.08
N PRO A 92 -27.96 10.05 30.06
CA PRO A 92 -28.00 9.09 31.14
C PRO A 92 -28.14 7.72 30.49
N GLN A 93 -27.21 6.81 30.80
CA GLN A 93 -27.44 5.40 30.57
C GLN A 93 -28.52 5.01 31.56
N GLU A 94 -29.78 5.29 31.23
CA GLU A 94 -30.89 4.72 31.96
C GLU A 94 -30.66 3.22 31.98
N SER A 95 -30.66 2.66 33.18
CA SER A 95 -30.70 1.25 33.46
C SER A 95 -31.92 0.67 32.75
N THR A 96 -31.75 0.38 31.46
CA THR A 96 -32.75 -0.23 30.58
C THR A 96 -32.77 -1.73 30.87
N SER A 97 -32.81 -2.09 32.16
CA SER A 97 -32.95 -3.46 32.63
C SER A 97 -34.12 -3.61 33.60
N SER A 98 -34.73 -2.53 34.10
CA SER A 98 -35.94 -2.65 34.94
C SER A 98 -37.22 -2.11 34.30
N ALA A 99 -37.13 -1.36 33.19
CA ALA A 99 -38.31 -0.92 32.45
C ALA A 99 -38.77 -1.92 31.36
N ILE A 100 -37.92 -2.88 30.99
CA ILE A 100 -38.26 -3.90 29.98
C ILE A 100 -39.18 -4.98 30.59
N ASP A 101 -38.94 -5.40 31.84
CA ASP A 101 -39.73 -6.47 32.46
C ASP A 101 -41.16 -6.05 32.86
N LEU A 102 -41.38 -4.76 33.17
CA LEU A 102 -42.72 -4.23 33.48
C LEU A 102 -43.59 -3.98 32.23
N ALA A 103 -42.99 -4.02 31.03
CA ALA A 103 -43.72 -3.87 29.77
C ALA A 103 -44.16 -5.20 29.14
N ILE A 104 -43.66 -6.34 29.65
CA ILE A 104 -43.89 -7.67 29.06
C ILE A 104 -45.16 -8.35 29.62
N GLU A 105 -45.63 -7.99 30.81
CA GLU A 105 -46.83 -8.62 31.42
C GLU A 105 -48.19 -8.00 31.04
N GLY A 106 -48.31 -7.32 29.89
CA GLY A 106 -49.57 -6.64 29.56
C GLY A 106 -49.91 -6.38 28.10
N ARG A 107 -49.25 -7.01 27.12
CA ARG A 107 -49.60 -6.80 25.70
C ARG A 107 -49.59 -8.13 24.93
N THR A 108 -50.71 -8.83 25.02
CA THR A 108 -51.13 -9.77 23.97
C THR A 108 -51.02 -9.07 22.61
N SER A 109 -50.28 -9.70 21.69
CA SER A 109 -49.98 -9.18 20.36
C SER A 109 -51.24 -8.86 19.56
N GLU A 110 -51.53 -7.58 19.38
CA GLU A 110 -52.13 -7.10 18.14
C GLU A 110 -50.97 -6.58 17.28
N HIS A 111 -50.47 -7.45 16.41
CA HIS A 111 -49.30 -7.18 15.59
C HIS A 111 -49.71 -6.30 14.38
N GLU A 112 -50.08 -5.06 14.65
CA GLU A 112 -50.28 -4.09 13.58
C GLU A 112 -48.90 -3.65 13.04
N PRO A 113 -48.64 -3.82 11.74
CA PRO A 113 -47.35 -3.51 11.17
C PRO A 113 -47.06 -2.00 11.27
N ASN A 114 -45.80 -1.65 11.52
CA ASN A 114 -45.40 -0.30 11.88
C ASN A 114 -45.85 0.76 10.86
N TRP A 115 -45.88 0.44 9.57
CA TRP A 115 -46.33 1.37 8.52
C TRP A 115 -47.79 1.84 8.72
N ARG A 116 -48.66 0.98 9.26
CA ARG A 116 -50.08 1.29 9.47
C ARG A 116 -50.28 2.21 10.69
N LYS A 117 -49.43 2.06 11.71
CA LYS A 117 -49.37 2.99 12.85
C LYS A 117 -48.95 4.39 12.41
N TRP A 118 -47.93 4.48 11.57
CA TRP A 118 -47.51 5.75 10.96
C TRP A 118 -48.63 6.35 10.10
N TRP A 119 -49.30 5.54 9.28
CA TRP A 119 -50.41 6.03 8.47
C TRP A 119 -51.55 6.63 9.30
N ASN A 120 -51.99 5.93 10.36
CA ASN A 120 -53.04 6.46 11.25
C ASN A 120 -52.58 7.74 11.94
N TYR A 121 -51.37 7.78 12.52
CA TYR A 121 -50.88 8.98 13.20
C TYR A 121 -50.89 10.24 12.32
N PHE A 122 -50.53 10.11 11.04
CA PHE A 122 -50.43 11.25 10.13
C PHE A 122 -51.73 11.59 9.41
N PHE A 123 -52.64 10.64 9.22
CA PHE A 123 -53.80 10.81 8.33
C PHE A 123 -55.17 10.49 8.97
N SER A 124 -55.24 9.95 10.19
CA SER A 124 -56.49 9.85 10.94
C SER A 124 -56.65 11.08 11.84
N HIS A 125 -57.34 12.11 11.33
CA HIS A 125 -57.96 13.17 12.13
C HIS A 125 -59.39 12.76 12.50
#